data_AF-A0A924UHA7-F1
#
_entry.id   AF-A0A924UHA7-F1
#
_cell.length_a   1.000
_cell.length_b   1.000
_cell.length_c   1.000
_cell.angle_alpha   90.00
_cell.angle_beta   90.00
_cell.angle_gamma   90.00
#
_symmetry.space_group_name_H-M   'P 1'
#
loop_
_entity.id
_entity.type
_entity.pdbx_description
1 polymer ?
#
loop_
_entity_poly.entity_id
_entity_poly.type
_entity_poly.pdbx_seq_one_letter_code
_entity_poly.pdbx_strand_id
1 'polypeptide(L)'
;MLGFLSIRIKFLAVMSALLVSCLIVYLLIAVEVFKTDKTELVFDLNRSMVSNLSTELETQFSSASDKLRLFALLSTSNNVQIKTENIFGQDSEIVFAALYRQNQLATFKTFTDKKYLETYGLETNFIEQTLIQARPIPFAEILKNSEFFWNA
;
A
#
# COMPACT_ATOMS: atom_id res chain seq x y z
N MET A 1 -74.26 -29.10 30.28
CA MET A 1 -72.89 -28.68 30.66
C MET A 1 -71.89 -28.65 29.48
N LEU A 2 -72.31 -28.88 28.23
CA LEU A 2 -71.41 -28.87 27.06
C LEU A 2 -71.18 -27.49 26.41
N GLY A 3 -72.06 -26.51 26.64
CA GLY A 3 -71.95 -25.18 26.01
C GLY A 3 -70.78 -24.32 26.49
N PHE A 4 -70.36 -24.46 27.76
CA PHE A 4 -69.31 -23.63 28.36
C PHE A 4 -67.90 -23.98 27.89
N LEU A 5 -67.64 -25.23 27.49
CA LEU A 5 -66.36 -25.65 26.93
C LEU A 5 -66.15 -25.10 25.50
N SER A 6 -67.23 -25.01 24.72
CA SER A 6 -67.17 -24.52 23.33
C SER A 6 -66.71 -23.07 23.24
N ILE A 7 -67.17 -22.20 24.15
CA ILE A 7 -66.79 -20.78 24.11
C ILE A 7 -65.32 -20.56 24.48
N ARG A 8 -64.80 -21.32 25.45
CA ARG A 8 -63.41 -21.23 25.90
C ARG A 8 -62.44 -21.71 24.83
N ILE A 9 -62.77 -22.78 24.12
CA ILE A 9 -61.96 -23.30 23.01
C ILE A 9 -61.93 -22.32 21.83
N LYS A 10 -63.07 -21.69 21.50
CA LYS A 10 -63.11 -20.65 20.46
C LYS A 10 -62.23 -19.45 20.81
N PHE A 11 -62.27 -18.99 22.05
CA PHE A 11 -61.42 -17.90 22.51
C PHE A 11 -59.93 -18.28 22.49
N LEU A 12 -59.59 -19.47 22.99
CA LEU A 12 -58.22 -19.99 22.95
C LEU A 12 -57.70 -20.13 21.51
N ALA A 13 -58.54 -20.60 20.59
CA ALA A 13 -58.20 -20.74 19.18
C ALA A 13 -57.94 -19.37 18.52
N VAL A 14 -58.77 -18.36 18.79
CA VAL A 14 -58.57 -17.00 18.26
C VAL A 14 -57.29 -16.38 18.81
N MET A 15 -57.03 -16.50 20.11
CA MET A 15 -55.80 -15.98 20.73
C MET A 15 -54.55 -16.67 20.20
N SER A 16 -54.60 -18.00 20.01
CA SER A 16 -53.49 -18.75 19.43
C SER A 16 -53.25 -18.38 17.96
N ALA A 17 -54.31 -18.26 17.16
CA ALA A 17 -54.21 -17.83 15.77
C ALA A 17 -53.63 -16.41 15.65
N LEU A 18 -54.02 -15.51 16.54
CA LEU A 18 -53.48 -14.14 16.59
C LEU A 18 -51.98 -14.15 16.93
N LEU A 19 -51.57 -14.95 17.92
CA LEU A 19 -50.16 -15.10 18.28
C LEU A 19 -49.33 -15.70 17.16
N VAL A 20 -49.81 -16.76 16.51
CA VAL A 20 -49.14 -17.38 15.37
C VAL A 20 -49.01 -16.40 14.21
N SER A 21 -50.07 -15.65 13.91
CA SER A 21 -50.04 -14.62 12.86
C SER A 21 -49.00 -13.54 13.15
N CYS A 22 -48.93 -13.07 14.40
CA CYS A 22 -47.94 -12.08 14.82
C CYS A 22 -46.50 -12.62 14.67
N LEU A 23 -46.27 -13.88 15.06
CA LEU A 23 -44.96 -14.53 14.93
C LEU A 23 -44.53 -14.68 13.46
N ILE A 24 -45.46 -15.01 12.57
CA ILE A 24 -45.19 -15.09 11.12
C ILE A 24 -44.78 -13.72 10.57
N VAL A 25 -45.47 -12.64 10.95
CA VAL A 25 -45.11 -11.28 10.50
C VAL A 25 -43.71 -10.90 10.98
N TYR A 26 -43.37 -11.19 12.24
CA TYR A 26 -42.02 -10.96 12.75
C TYR A 26 -40.96 -11.78 12.01
N LEU A 27 -41.25 -13.04 11.70
CA LEU A 27 -40.34 -13.89 10.94
C LEU A 27 -40.10 -13.32 9.53
N LEU A 28 -41.14 -12.83 8.86
CA LEU A 28 -41.00 -12.23 7.53
C LEU A 28 -40.13 -10.97 7.57
N ILE A 29 -40.35 -10.08 8.54
CA ILE A 29 -39.53 -8.88 8.72
C ILE A 29 -38.07 -9.27 9.01
N ALA A 30 -37.84 -10.24 9.89
CA ALA A 30 -36.50 -10.70 10.20
C ALA A 30 -35.78 -11.26 8.96
N VAL A 31 -36.47 -12.04 8.12
CA VAL A 31 -35.89 -12.57 6.87
C VAL A 31 -35.57 -11.46 5.88
N GLU A 32 -36.41 -10.44 5.76
CA GLU A 32 -36.18 -9.30 4.88
C GLU A 32 -34.95 -8.49 5.32
N VAL A 33 -34.86 -8.17 6.62
CA VAL A 33 -33.69 -7.49 7.21
C VAL A 33 -32.41 -8.32 7.00
N PHE A 34 -32.46 -9.63 7.25
CA PHE A 34 -31.31 -10.51 7.03
C PHE A 34 -30.84 -10.55 5.57
N LYS A 35 -31.76 -10.42 4.60
CA LYS A 35 -31.40 -10.36 3.18
C LYS A 35 -30.74 -9.03 2.84
N THR A 36 -31.31 -7.92 3.30
CA THR A 36 -30.77 -6.57 3.06
C THR A 36 -29.37 -6.42 3.65
N ASP A 37 -29.16 -6.83 4.91
CA ASP A 37 -27.85 -6.74 5.57
C ASP A 37 -26.77 -7.52 4.81
N LYS A 38 -27.09 -8.71 4.28
CA LYS A 38 -26.13 -9.49 3.49
C LYS A 38 -25.78 -8.84 2.17
N THR A 39 -26.73 -8.18 1.52
CA THR A 39 -26.47 -7.50 0.24
C THR A 39 -25.59 -6.27 0.41
N GLU A 40 -25.81 -5.49 1.47
CA GLU A 40 -24.96 -4.34 1.78
C GLU A 40 -23.54 -4.78 2.17
N LEU A 41 -23.41 -5.83 3.00
CA LEU A 41 -22.11 -6.37 3.38
C LEU A 41 -21.28 -6.85 2.19
N VAL A 42 -21.89 -7.57 1.25
CA VAL A 42 -21.19 -8.07 0.05
C VAL A 42 -20.79 -6.92 -0.87
N PHE A 43 -21.63 -5.90 -1.02
CA PHE A 43 -21.30 -4.72 -1.80
C PHE A 43 -20.11 -3.96 -1.21
N ASP A 44 -20.12 -3.74 0.11
CA ASP A 44 -19.06 -3.02 0.80
C ASP A 44 -17.73 -3.79 0.77
N LEU A 45 -17.76 -5.11 0.98
CA LEU A 45 -16.58 -5.99 0.87
C LEU A 45 -15.95 -5.94 -0.52
N ASN A 46 -16.77 -6.07 -1.57
CA ASN A 46 -16.27 -6.01 -2.94
C ASN A 46 -15.68 -4.64 -3.25
N ARG A 47 -16.33 -3.56 -2.80
CA ARG A 47 -15.84 -2.19 -2.96
C ARG A 47 -14.51 -1.99 -2.24
N SER A 48 -14.39 -2.42 -0.98
CA SER A 48 -13.15 -2.29 -0.21
C SER A 48 -12.02 -3.11 -0.83
N MET A 49 -12.32 -4.32 -1.31
CA MET A 49 -11.33 -5.18 -1.94
C MET A 49 -10.81 -4.59 -3.25
N VAL A 50 -11.70 -4.08 -4.11
CA VAL A 50 -11.31 -3.40 -5.37
C VAL A 50 -10.51 -2.14 -5.08
N SER A 51 -10.91 -1.34 -4.08
CA SER A 51 -10.17 -0.15 -3.67
C SER A 51 -8.76 -0.50 -3.22
N ASN A 52 -8.61 -1.49 -2.33
CA ASN A 52 -7.31 -1.91 -1.81
C ASN A 52 -6.42 -2.46 -2.93
N LEU A 53 -6.99 -3.28 -3.82
CA LEU A 53 -6.26 -3.81 -4.98
C LEU A 53 -5.78 -2.69 -5.91
N SER A 54 -6.62 -1.69 -6.17
CA SER A 54 -6.24 -0.53 -6.99
C SER A 54 -5.11 0.26 -6.36
N THR A 55 -5.16 0.51 -5.05
CA THR A 55 -4.10 1.22 -4.32
C THR A 55 -2.79 0.45 -4.34
N GLU A 56 -2.84 -0.87 -4.16
CA GLU A 56 -1.65 -1.70 -4.20
C GLU A 56 -1.04 -1.77 -5.61
N LEU A 57 -1.87 -1.90 -6.65
CA LEU A 57 -1.41 -1.83 -8.03
C LEU A 57 -0.76 -0.47 -8.35
N GLU A 58 -1.38 0.63 -7.97
CA GLU A 58 -0.82 1.98 -8.16
C GLU A 58 0.55 2.11 -7.49
N THR A 59 0.66 1.61 -6.25
CA THR A 59 1.91 1.64 -5.49
C THR A 59 3.01 0.81 -6.18
N GLN A 60 2.67 -0.39 -6.68
CA GLN A 60 3.62 -1.23 -7.40
C GLN A 60 4.03 -0.63 -8.75
N PHE A 61 3.09 -0.06 -9.51
CA PHE A 61 3.37 0.59 -10.79
C PHE A 61 4.23 1.84 -10.62
N SER A 62 3.93 2.69 -9.63
CA SER A 62 4.76 3.86 -9.31
C SER A 62 6.18 3.41 -8.95
N SER A 63 6.30 2.42 -8.06
CA SER A 63 7.62 1.89 -7.66
C SER A 63 8.40 1.30 -8.83
N ALA A 64 7.74 0.57 -9.73
CA ALA A 64 8.37 0.02 -10.94
C ALA A 64 8.79 1.12 -11.91
N SER A 65 7.96 2.15 -12.10
CA SER A 65 8.25 3.33 -12.92
C SER A 65 9.48 4.09 -12.39
N ASP A 66 9.57 4.30 -11.08
CA ASP A 66 10.69 4.97 -10.44
C ASP A 66 12.00 4.18 -10.62
N LYS A 67 11.95 2.85 -10.46
CA LYS A 67 13.10 1.97 -10.74
C LYS A 67 13.54 2.04 -12.21
N LEU A 68 12.59 2.06 -13.15
CA LEU A 68 12.90 2.21 -14.58
C LEU A 68 13.49 3.59 -14.91
N ARG A 69 12.97 4.66 -14.28
CA ARG A 69 13.50 6.02 -14.43
C ARG A 69 14.93 6.10 -13.91
N LEU A 70 15.20 5.54 -12.73
CA LEU A 70 16.55 5.47 -12.16
C LEU A 70 17.50 4.65 -13.06
N PHE A 71 17.03 3.51 -13.58
CA PHE A 71 17.80 2.71 -14.53
C PHE A 71 18.10 3.46 -15.83
N ALA A 72 17.12 4.17 -16.41
CA ALA A 72 17.31 4.95 -17.63
C ALA A 72 18.33 6.08 -17.43
N LEU A 73 18.27 6.78 -16.29
CA LEU A 73 19.23 7.82 -15.90
C LEU A 73 20.65 7.27 -15.78
N LEU A 74 20.81 6.08 -15.18
CA LEU A 74 22.11 5.46 -14.96
C LEU A 74 22.65 4.76 -16.23
N SER A 75 21.79 4.25 -17.11
CA SER A 75 22.15 3.53 -18.33
C SER A 75 22.67 4.45 -19.45
N THR A 76 22.11 5.65 -19.61
CA THR A 76 22.59 6.60 -20.63
C THR A 76 23.97 7.15 -20.28
N SER A 77 24.98 6.87 -21.11
CA SER A 77 26.39 7.21 -20.91
C SER A 77 26.75 8.65 -21.33
N ASN A 78 27.62 9.25 -20.52
CA ASN A 78 28.63 10.30 -20.72
C ASN A 78 28.32 11.63 -21.42
N ASN A 79 27.20 11.83 -22.12
CA ASN A 79 26.90 13.11 -22.80
C ASN A 79 25.60 13.79 -22.33
N VAL A 80 24.95 13.24 -21.29
CA VAL A 80 23.67 13.74 -20.73
C VAL A 80 23.84 14.19 -19.28
N GLN A 81 25.05 14.59 -18.88
CA GLN A 81 25.28 15.23 -17.56
C GLN A 81 24.49 16.53 -17.40
N ILE A 82 24.12 17.18 -18.51
CA ILE A 82 23.44 18.50 -18.51
C ILE A 82 21.91 18.39 -18.38
N LYS A 83 21.31 17.19 -18.51
CA LYS A 83 19.85 17.01 -18.34
C LYS A 83 19.44 16.25 -17.09
N THR A 84 20.36 15.60 -16.38
CA THR A 84 20.07 14.94 -15.10
C THR A 84 19.87 15.92 -13.95
N GLU A 85 20.48 17.12 -13.98
CA GLU A 85 20.20 18.19 -13.01
C GLU A 85 18.72 18.65 -13.05
N ASN A 86 18.04 18.52 -14.19
CA ASN A 86 16.61 18.86 -14.31
C ASN A 86 15.65 17.73 -13.90
N ILE A 87 16.11 16.49 -13.80
CA ILE A 87 15.24 15.33 -13.49
C ILE A 87 15.29 14.97 -12.00
N PHE A 88 16.42 15.22 -11.34
CA PHE A 88 16.51 15.27 -9.88
C PHE A 88 16.05 16.60 -9.29
N GLY A 89 15.54 17.55 -10.09
CA GLY A 89 14.76 18.70 -9.62
C GLY A 89 15.43 19.62 -8.60
N GLN A 90 14.76 20.74 -8.30
CA GLN A 90 15.21 21.66 -7.23
C GLN A 90 14.89 21.15 -5.82
N ASP A 91 14.13 20.05 -5.70
CA ASP A 91 13.54 19.52 -4.47
C ASP A 91 13.76 18.00 -4.25
N SER A 92 14.73 17.35 -4.92
CA SER A 92 15.02 15.94 -4.64
C SER A 92 15.67 15.77 -3.27
N GLU A 93 15.11 14.88 -2.45
CA GLU A 93 15.69 14.47 -1.16
C GLU A 93 16.95 13.58 -1.32
N ILE A 94 17.27 13.18 -2.55
CA ILE A 94 18.43 12.33 -2.87
C ILE A 94 19.69 13.20 -2.98
N VAL A 95 20.54 13.13 -1.95
CA VAL A 95 21.82 13.84 -1.88
C VAL A 95 22.93 13.15 -2.69
N PHE A 96 22.93 11.81 -2.70
CA PHE A 96 23.97 11.01 -3.34
C PHE A 96 23.42 9.70 -3.87
N ALA A 97 23.84 9.30 -5.06
CA ALA A 97 23.53 8.00 -5.65
C ALA A 97 24.77 7.43 -6.35
N ALA A 98 25.07 6.16 -6.11
CA ALA A 98 26.19 5.47 -6.73
C ALA A 98 25.75 4.12 -7.30
N LEU A 99 26.19 3.82 -8.53
CA LEU A 99 25.99 2.51 -9.15
C LEU A 99 27.28 1.70 -9.07
N TYR A 100 27.18 0.49 -8.52
CA TYR A 100 28.28 -0.45 -8.39
C TYR A 100 28.11 -1.62 -9.36
N ARG A 101 29.23 -2.15 -9.85
CA ARG A 101 29.20 -3.40 -10.62
C ARG A 101 29.31 -4.58 -9.64
N GLN A 102 28.52 -5.64 -9.85
CA GLN A 102 28.41 -6.79 -8.95
C GLN A 102 29.75 -7.41 -8.51
N ASN A 103 30.81 -7.26 -9.32
CA ASN A 103 32.12 -7.86 -9.08
C ASN A 103 33.24 -6.83 -8.80
N GLN A 104 32.90 -5.55 -8.63
CA GLN A 104 33.87 -4.48 -8.37
C GLN A 104 33.32 -3.52 -7.31
N LEU A 105 34.10 -3.28 -6.26
CA LEU A 105 33.85 -2.24 -5.25
C LEU A 105 34.01 -0.82 -5.82
N ALA A 106 34.43 -0.69 -7.08
CA ALA A 106 34.53 0.58 -7.77
C ALA A 106 33.15 1.04 -8.28
N THR A 107 32.82 2.28 -7.98
CA THR A 107 31.63 2.95 -8.51
C THR A 107 31.73 3.09 -10.03
N PHE A 108 30.74 2.61 -10.76
CA PHE A 108 30.63 2.80 -12.20
C PHE A 108 30.17 4.21 -12.56
N LYS A 109 29.22 4.75 -11.79
CA LYS A 109 28.74 6.13 -11.91
C LYS A 109 28.31 6.63 -10.54
N THR A 110 28.63 7.89 -10.26
CA THR A 110 28.17 8.59 -9.06
C THR A 110 27.41 9.85 -9.46
N PHE A 111 26.42 10.20 -8.66
CA PHE A 111 25.67 11.43 -8.72
C PHE A 111 25.70 12.04 -7.31
N THR A 112 26.02 13.32 -7.25
CA THR A 112 26.09 14.08 -6.00
C THR A 112 25.43 15.42 -6.22
N ASP A 113 24.54 15.82 -5.32
CA ASP A 113 23.96 17.15 -5.35
C ASP A 113 24.97 18.20 -4.86
N LYS A 114 25.45 19.03 -5.79
CA LYS A 114 26.39 20.12 -5.50
C LYS A 114 25.77 21.17 -4.59
N LYS A 115 24.47 21.47 -4.73
CA LYS A 115 23.78 22.48 -3.93
C LYS A 115 23.73 22.07 -2.47
N TYR A 116 23.47 20.79 -2.20
CA TYR A 116 23.56 20.24 -0.84
C TYR A 116 24.96 20.40 -0.27
N LEU A 117 25.99 19.99 -1.01
CA LEU A 117 27.38 20.11 -0.54
C LEU A 117 27.76 21.57 -0.24
N GLU A 118 27.39 22.52 -1.11
CA GLU A 118 27.62 23.95 -0.91
C GLU A 118 26.86 24.50 0.31
N THR A 119 25.59 24.09 0.49
CA THR A 119 24.76 24.53 1.62
C THR A 119 25.34 24.10 2.97
N TYR A 120 25.93 22.90 3.03
CA TYR A 120 26.51 22.35 4.24
C TYR A 120 28.04 22.49 4.34
N GLY A 121 28.68 23.15 3.36
CA GLY A 121 30.13 23.36 3.35
C GLY A 121 30.96 22.07 3.26
N LEU A 122 30.42 21.04 2.61
CA LEU A 122 31.06 19.73 2.47
C LEU A 122 31.93 19.67 1.21
N GLU A 123 33.05 18.96 1.29
CA GLU A 123 33.89 18.70 0.12
C GLU A 123 33.20 17.75 -0.86
N THR A 124 33.46 17.91 -2.16
CA THR A 124 32.87 17.07 -3.22
C THR A 124 33.16 15.58 -3.04
N ASN A 125 34.29 15.24 -2.44
CA ASN A 125 34.71 13.87 -2.20
C ASN A 125 34.38 13.37 -0.78
N PHE A 126 33.75 14.19 0.06
CA PHE A 126 33.44 13.84 1.45
C PHE A 126 32.61 12.55 1.55
N ILE A 127 31.63 12.38 0.64
CA ILE A 127 30.76 11.20 0.67
C ILE A 127 31.55 9.93 0.31
N GLU A 128 32.35 9.99 -0.75
CA GLU A 128 33.14 8.85 -1.24
C GLU A 128 34.29 8.48 -0.29
N GLN A 129 34.96 9.48 0.29
CA GLN A 129 36.16 9.26 1.10
C GLN A 129 35.87 9.11 2.59
N THR A 130 34.89 9.83 3.13
CA THR A 130 34.66 9.85 4.59
C THR A 130 33.47 8.98 4.97
N LEU A 131 32.30 9.18 4.35
CA LEU A 131 31.08 8.44 4.72
C LEU A 131 31.18 6.96 4.34
N ILE A 132 31.56 6.65 3.10
CA ILE A 132 31.65 5.25 2.63
C ILE A 132 32.76 4.47 3.35
N GLN A 133 33.85 5.12 3.77
CA GLN A 133 34.90 4.48 4.56
C GLN A 133 34.48 4.26 6.01
N ALA A 134 33.80 5.22 6.62
CA ALA A 134 33.32 5.10 8.00
C ALA A 134 32.20 4.06 8.13
N ARG A 135 31.35 3.92 7.10
CA ARG A 135 30.26 2.95 7.04
C ARG A 135 30.26 2.22 5.69
N PRO A 136 30.91 1.05 5.60
CA PRO A 136 30.94 0.30 4.36
C PRO A 136 29.54 -0.17 3.98
N ILE A 137 29.26 -0.16 2.68
CA ILE A 137 27.98 -0.59 2.13
C ILE A 137 27.81 -2.11 2.37
N PRO A 138 26.72 -2.56 3.00
CA PRO A 138 26.45 -3.97 3.29
C PRO A 138 26.02 -4.73 2.03
N PHE A 139 26.95 -4.93 1.09
CA PHE A 139 26.67 -5.57 -0.19
C PHE A 139 26.18 -7.01 -0.04
N ALA A 140 26.59 -7.73 1.00
CA ALA A 140 26.18 -9.11 1.23
C ALA A 140 24.66 -9.19 1.51
N GLU A 141 24.14 -8.27 2.32
CA GLU A 141 22.74 -8.15 2.69
C GLU A 141 21.90 -7.70 1.50
N ILE A 142 22.39 -6.72 0.73
CA ILE A 142 21.73 -6.23 -0.49
C ILE A 142 21.60 -7.35 -1.53
N LEU A 143 22.68 -8.12 -1.77
CA LEU A 143 22.64 -9.21 -2.74
C LEU A 143 21.71 -10.35 -2.31
N LYS A 144 21.56 -10.57 -0.99
CA LYS A 144 20.65 -11.59 -0.45
C LYS A 144 19.17 -11.16 -0.54
N ASN A 145 18.88 -9.91 -0.23
CA ASN A 145 17.52 -9.41 -0.07
C ASN A 145 17.02 -8.55 -1.23
N SER A 146 17.85 -8.33 -2.27
CA SER A 146 17.64 -7.40 -3.39
C SER A 146 17.61 -5.91 -3.02
N GLU A 147 17.19 -5.58 -1.81
CA GLU A 147 17.19 -4.23 -1.23
C GLU A 147 17.59 -4.27 0.24
N PHE A 148 18.20 -3.19 0.72
CA PHE A 148 18.55 -3.04 2.14
C PHE A 148 18.47 -1.57 2.53
N PHE A 149 17.61 -1.27 3.51
CA PHE A 149 17.56 0.04 4.13
C PHE A 149 18.64 0.09 5.22
N TRP A 150 19.65 0.93 5.01
CA TRP A 150 20.67 1.18 6.03
C TRP A 150 20.69 2.65 6.41
N ASN A 151 20.89 2.92 7.70
CA ASN A 151 21.05 4.28 8.19
C ASN A 151 22.55 4.64 8.13
N ALA A 152 22.93 5.53 7.21
CA ALA A 152 24.30 5.98 6.99
C ALA A 152 24.67 7.16 7.91
#